data_AF-A0AAF3F7X8-F1
#
_entry.id   AF-A0AAF3F7X8-F1
#
_cell.length_a   1.000
_cell.length_b   1.000
_cell.length_c   1.000
_cell.angle_alpha   90.00
_cell.angle_beta   90.00
_cell.angle_gamma   90.00
#
_symmetry.space_group_name_H-M   'P 1'
#
loop_
_entity.id
_entity.type
_entity.pdbx_description
1 polymer ?
#
loop_
_entity_poly.entity_id
_entity_poly.type
_entity_poly.pdbx_seq_one_letter_code
_entity_poly.pdbx_strand_id
1 'polypeptide(L)'
;MINFINHTGFYAISAGINGDIDGLTKLYYALMGVTGLALILPAYHSLHQQRHLMSKKTLRFQRLWLRNLTIQVLIFIGVVFVPFCWEAAVAWGRPESAPLSVYTIWTTAIGCSHGTLSTVVLLFVYDSYRKRLFDSVKMVIGNRKKNQRISVTAISVMSQQKSKK
;
A
#
# COMPACT_ATOMS: atom_id res chain seq x y z
N MET A 1 -9.02 24.40 3.92
CA MET A 1 -9.42 23.67 2.70
C MET A 1 -9.31 22.14 2.82
N ILE A 2 -8.51 21.60 3.75
CA ILE A 2 -8.38 20.14 4.01
C ILE A 2 -9.53 19.58 4.89
N ASN A 3 -10.20 20.43 5.68
CA ASN A 3 -11.26 19.99 6.60
C ASN A 3 -12.65 19.81 5.97
N PHE A 4 -12.86 20.21 4.70
CA PHE A 4 -14.17 20.12 4.04
C PHE A 4 -14.37 18.81 3.25
N ILE A 5 -13.27 18.14 2.88
CA ILE A 5 -13.27 16.86 2.14
C ILE A 5 -13.53 15.68 3.10
N ASN A 6 -13.09 15.78 4.35
CA ASN A 6 -13.27 14.70 5.33
C ASN A 6 -14.72 14.57 5.83
N HIS A 7 -15.49 15.67 5.86
CA HIS A 7 -16.87 15.63 6.34
C HIS A 7 -17.87 15.22 5.25
N THR A 8 -17.60 15.56 3.99
CA THR A 8 -18.48 15.23 2.86
C THR A 8 -18.32 13.78 2.39
N GLY A 9 -17.11 13.21 2.46
CA GLY A 9 -16.91 11.77 2.21
C GLY A 9 -17.52 10.87 3.29
N PHE A 10 -17.51 11.33 4.54
CA PHE A 10 -18.05 10.58 5.68
C PHE A 10 -19.58 10.53 5.69
N TYR A 11 -20.24 11.62 5.28
CA TYR A 11 -21.68 11.62 5.05
C TYR A 11 -22.09 11.03 3.70
N ALA A 12 -21.26 10.99 2.65
CA ALA A 12 -21.64 10.26 1.44
C ALA A 12 -21.69 8.73 1.67
N ILE A 13 -20.81 8.21 2.53
CA ILE A 13 -20.80 6.79 2.93
C ILE A 13 -21.89 6.51 3.98
N SER A 14 -22.24 7.47 4.83
CA SER A 14 -23.25 7.32 5.90
C SER A 14 -24.66 7.84 5.56
N ALA A 15 -24.86 8.67 4.54
CA ALA A 15 -26.16 9.23 4.15
C ALA A 15 -26.78 8.51 2.94
N GLY A 16 -26.04 7.61 2.30
CA GLY A 16 -26.61 6.66 1.33
C GLY A 16 -27.06 5.34 1.93
N ILE A 17 -27.45 5.35 3.22
CA ILE A 17 -28.02 4.21 3.93
C ILE A 17 -29.46 3.90 3.44
N ASN A 18 -30.09 4.77 2.65
CA ASN A 18 -31.49 4.61 2.22
C ASN A 18 -31.72 4.36 0.73
N GLY A 19 -30.70 4.07 -0.07
CA GLY A 19 -30.93 3.67 -1.47
C GLY A 19 -29.67 3.56 -2.33
N ASP A 20 -29.43 2.36 -2.85
CA ASP A 20 -28.59 2.08 -4.04
C ASP A 20 -27.04 2.07 -3.90
N ILE A 21 -26.47 2.18 -2.70
CA ILE A 21 -25.00 2.03 -2.47
C ILE A 21 -24.54 0.56 -2.49
N ASP A 22 -25.46 -0.38 -2.29
CA ASP A 22 -25.21 -1.81 -2.30
C ASP A 22 -24.62 -2.29 -3.63
N GLY A 23 -25.09 -1.73 -4.75
CA GLY A 23 -24.60 -2.06 -6.09
C GLY A 23 -23.16 -1.57 -6.34
N LEU A 24 -22.87 -0.32 -5.98
CA LEU A 24 -21.54 0.29 -6.15
C LEU A 24 -20.46 -0.42 -5.32
N THR A 25 -20.82 -0.81 -4.10
CA THR A 25 -19.91 -1.50 -3.18
C THR A 25 -19.64 -2.92 -3.66
N LYS A 26 -20.68 -3.66 -4.09
CA LYS A 26 -20.53 -5.00 -4.71
C LYS A 26 -19.75 -4.95 -6.01
N LEU A 27 -19.99 -3.94 -6.85
CA LEU A 27 -19.26 -3.72 -8.11
C LEU A 27 -17.77 -3.44 -7.83
N TYR A 28 -17.46 -2.59 -6.86
CA TYR A 28 -16.09 -2.30 -6.45
C TYR A 28 -15.35 -3.58 -6.01
N TYR A 29 -15.99 -4.46 -5.23
CA TYR A 29 -15.36 -5.72 -4.80
C TYR A 29 -15.18 -6.72 -5.95
N ALA A 30 -16.19 -6.87 -6.81
CA ALA A 30 -16.06 -7.68 -8.01
C ALA A 30 -14.90 -7.18 -8.89
N LEU A 31 -14.77 -5.87 -9.06
CA LEU A 31 -13.66 -5.26 -9.79
C LEU A 31 -12.32 -5.54 -9.11
N MET A 32 -12.21 -5.42 -7.78
CA MET A 32 -10.96 -5.68 -7.04
C MET A 32 -10.47 -7.14 -7.19
N GLY A 33 -11.35 -8.12 -7.02
CA GLY A 33 -11.02 -9.54 -7.21
C GLY A 33 -10.64 -9.87 -8.66
N VAL A 34 -11.40 -9.32 -9.62
CA VAL A 34 -11.13 -9.47 -11.06
C VAL A 34 -9.81 -8.81 -11.45
N THR A 35 -9.48 -7.63 -10.93
CA THR A 35 -8.21 -6.94 -11.24
C THR A 35 -6.98 -7.73 -10.81
N GLY A 36 -7.01 -8.41 -9.66
CA GLY A 36 -5.88 -9.25 -9.22
C GLY A 36 -5.58 -10.40 -10.19
N LEU A 37 -6.63 -11.11 -10.62
CA LEU A 37 -6.51 -12.19 -11.60
C LEU A 37 -6.17 -11.68 -13.01
N ALA A 38 -6.75 -10.54 -13.40
CA ALA A 38 -6.49 -9.87 -14.68
C ALA A 38 -5.07 -9.33 -14.80
N LEU A 39 -4.32 -9.19 -13.71
CA LEU A 39 -2.89 -8.84 -13.77
C LEU A 39 -2.00 -10.09 -13.84
N ILE A 40 -2.33 -11.15 -13.08
CA ILE A 40 -1.49 -12.35 -13.00
C ILE A 40 -1.60 -13.19 -14.28
N LEU A 41 -2.81 -13.41 -14.80
CA LEU A 41 -3.03 -14.31 -15.93
C LEU A 41 -2.36 -13.80 -17.23
N PRO A 42 -2.51 -12.52 -17.63
CA PRO A 42 -1.81 -12.01 -18.80
C PRO A 42 -0.29 -11.96 -18.59
N ALA A 43 0.17 -11.61 -17.39
CA ALA A 43 1.60 -11.62 -17.08
C ALA A 43 2.21 -13.02 -17.18
N TYR A 44 1.50 -14.04 -16.68
CA TYR A 44 1.89 -15.44 -16.83
C TYR A 44 1.91 -15.86 -18.31
N HIS A 45 0.85 -15.51 -19.04
CA HIS A 45 0.71 -15.83 -20.46
C HIS A 45 1.83 -15.19 -21.30
N SER A 46 2.08 -13.89 -21.13
CA SER A 46 3.17 -13.16 -21.78
C SER A 46 4.54 -13.76 -21.43
N LEU A 47 4.76 -14.11 -20.16
CA LEU A 47 6.01 -14.76 -19.75
C LEU A 47 6.20 -16.13 -20.41
N HIS A 48 5.12 -16.90 -20.54
CA HIS A 48 5.16 -18.20 -21.21
C HIS A 48 5.47 -18.05 -22.70
N GLN A 49 4.80 -17.12 -23.38
CA GLN A 49 5.02 -16.84 -24.81
C GLN A 49 6.44 -16.37 -25.09
N GLN A 50 6.97 -15.44 -24.29
CA GLN A 50 8.29 -14.85 -24.52
C GLN A 50 9.45 -15.63 -23.90
N ARG A 51 9.19 -16.75 -23.23
CA ARG A 51 10.21 -17.56 -22.53
C ARG A 51 11.40 -17.91 -23.42
N HIS A 52 11.15 -18.25 -24.68
CA HIS A 52 12.19 -18.68 -25.63
C HIS A 52 13.10 -17.55 -26.10
N LEU A 53 12.63 -16.29 -26.04
CA LEU A 53 13.37 -15.09 -26.43
C LEU A 53 14.25 -14.54 -25.28
N MET A 54 14.09 -15.06 -24.07
CA MET A 54 14.74 -14.52 -22.88
C MET A 54 15.97 -15.34 -22.46
N SER A 55 17.02 -14.65 -22.05
CA SER A 55 18.15 -15.29 -21.37
C SER A 55 17.69 -16.01 -20.09
N LYS A 56 18.39 -17.06 -19.68
CA LYS A 56 18.10 -17.80 -18.43
C LYS A 56 18.06 -16.87 -17.20
N LYS A 57 18.92 -15.85 -17.19
CA LYS A 57 18.99 -14.85 -16.12
C LYS A 57 17.73 -13.98 -16.08
N THR A 58 17.32 -13.44 -17.23
CA THR A 58 16.10 -12.62 -17.36
C THR A 58 14.86 -13.43 -16.99
N LEU A 59 14.75 -14.66 -17.48
CA LEU A 59 13.63 -15.55 -17.19
C LEU A 59 13.50 -15.83 -15.69
N ARG A 60 14.63 -16.02 -14.98
CA ARG A 60 14.63 -16.20 -13.52
C ARG A 60 14.08 -14.98 -12.78
N PHE A 61 14.47 -13.77 -13.20
CA PHE A 61 13.94 -12.53 -12.61
C PHE A 61 12.45 -12.36 -12.87
N GLN A 62 12.00 -12.63 -14.09
CA GLN A 62 10.57 -12.54 -14.44
C GLN A 62 9.71 -13.54 -13.65
N ARG A 63 10.17 -14.79 -13.49
CA ARG A 63 9.47 -15.77 -12.63
C ARG A 63 9.43 -15.35 -11.17
N LEU A 64 10.53 -14.79 -10.66
CA LEU A 64 10.59 -14.29 -9.29
C LEU A 64 9.64 -13.11 -9.08
N TRP A 65 9.61 -12.18 -10.02
CA TRP A 65 8.68 -11.05 -10.02
C TRP A 65 7.22 -11.51 -10.06
N LEU A 66 6.89 -12.48 -10.93
CA LEU A 66 5.53 -13.02 -11.04
C LEU A 66 5.11 -13.74 -9.77
N ARG A 67 5.97 -14.58 -9.19
CA ARG A 67 5.72 -15.24 -7.89
C ARG A 67 5.42 -14.20 -6.80
N ASN A 68 6.23 -13.15 -6.75
CA ASN A 68 6.07 -12.08 -5.77
C ASN A 68 4.76 -11.30 -5.99
N LEU A 69 4.40 -11.03 -7.24
CA LEU A 69 3.12 -10.41 -7.60
C LEU A 69 1.94 -11.27 -7.15
N THR A 70 2.01 -12.59 -7.40
CA THR A 70 1.00 -13.55 -6.92
C THR A 70 0.85 -13.51 -5.41
N ILE A 71 1.96 -13.53 -4.66
CA ILE A 71 1.92 -13.44 -3.18
C ILE A 71 1.26 -12.13 -2.73
N GLN A 72 1.63 -11.00 -3.34
CA GLN A 72 1.06 -9.70 -2.98
C GLN A 72 -0.46 -9.65 -3.22
N VAL A 73 -0.93 -10.16 -4.35
CA VAL A 73 -2.36 -10.23 -4.67
C VAL A 73 -3.10 -11.15 -3.70
N LEU A 74 -2.54 -12.33 -3.39
CA LEU A 74 -3.16 -13.27 -2.44
C LEU A 74 -3.27 -12.70 -1.03
N ILE A 75 -2.24 -12.01 -0.54
CA ILE A 75 -2.28 -11.31 0.74
C ILE A 75 -3.37 -10.25 0.73
N PHE A 76 -3.48 -9.48 -0.35
CA PHE A 76 -4.50 -8.44 -0.47
C PHE A 76 -5.92 -9.02 -0.49
N ILE A 77 -6.13 -10.14 -1.19
CA ILE A 77 -7.41 -10.87 -1.16
C ILE A 77 -7.72 -11.34 0.28
N GLY A 78 -6.76 -11.95 0.97
CA GLY A 78 -6.99 -12.45 2.32
C GLY A 78 -7.26 -11.36 3.35
N VAL A 79 -6.49 -10.26 3.32
CA VAL A 79 -6.53 -9.23 4.37
C VAL A 79 -7.59 -8.16 4.10
N VAL A 80 -7.90 -7.87 2.84
CA VAL A 80 -8.86 -6.83 2.48
C VAL A 80 -10.15 -7.47 1.98
N PHE A 81 -10.10 -8.29 0.93
CA PHE A 81 -11.31 -8.78 0.28
C PHE A 81 -12.18 -9.67 1.20
N VAL A 82 -11.58 -10.61 1.94
CA VAL A 82 -12.33 -11.53 2.82
C VAL A 82 -13.11 -10.80 3.94
N PRO A 83 -12.50 -9.89 4.73
CA PRO A 83 -13.24 -9.12 5.73
C PRO A 83 -14.39 -8.30 5.15
N PHE A 84 -14.20 -7.72 3.95
CA PHE A 84 -15.26 -6.97 3.28
C PHE A 84 -16.40 -7.86 2.78
N CYS A 85 -16.11 -9.05 2.25
CA CYS A 85 -17.16 -10.02 1.89
C CYS A 85 -17.95 -10.49 3.11
N TRP A 86 -17.27 -10.71 4.23
CA TRP A 86 -17.91 -11.04 5.50
C TRP A 86 -18.87 -9.94 5.95
N GLU A 87 -18.44 -8.68 5.95
CA GLU A 87 -19.32 -7.56 6.30
C GLU A 87 -20.51 -7.43 5.36
N ALA A 88 -20.31 -7.62 4.05
CA ALA A 88 -21.41 -7.57 3.10
C ALA A 88 -22.46 -8.66 3.38
N ALA A 89 -22.02 -9.87 3.76
CA ALA A 89 -22.90 -10.96 4.13
C ALA A 89 -23.66 -10.67 5.43
N VAL A 90 -22.98 -10.09 6.44
CA VAL A 90 -23.60 -9.70 7.72
C VAL A 90 -24.59 -8.55 7.52
N ALA A 91 -24.26 -7.57 6.68
CA ALA A 91 -25.12 -6.42 6.40
C ALA A 91 -26.41 -6.81 5.69
N TRP A 92 -26.38 -7.81 4.80
CA TRP A 92 -27.56 -8.28 4.07
C TRP A 92 -28.70 -8.76 4.97
N GLY A 93 -28.38 -9.32 6.14
CA GLY A 93 -29.37 -9.80 7.12
C GLY A 93 -29.73 -8.78 8.19
N ARG A 94 -29.21 -7.55 8.12
CA ARG A 94 -29.25 -6.60 9.23
C ARG A 94 -30.38 -5.59 9.06
N PRO A 95 -31.18 -5.29 10.11
CA PRO A 95 -32.18 -4.23 10.06
C PRO A 95 -31.52 -2.87 9.82
N GLU A 96 -32.13 -2.01 8.99
CA GLU A 96 -31.61 -0.67 8.64
C GLU A 96 -31.42 0.24 9.85
N SER A 97 -32.19 0.03 10.92
CA SER A 97 -32.11 0.78 12.18
C SER A 97 -31.05 0.27 13.16
N ALA A 98 -30.31 -0.79 12.82
CA ALA A 98 -29.30 -1.36 13.69
C ALA A 98 -28.07 -0.43 13.82
N PRO A 99 -27.52 -0.25 15.04
CA PRO A 99 -26.34 0.58 15.24
C PRO A 99 -25.13 0.05 14.46
N LEU A 100 -24.21 0.95 14.09
CA LEU A 100 -22.97 0.60 13.39
C LEU A 100 -22.23 -0.51 14.14
N SER A 101 -21.90 -1.61 13.46
CA SER A 101 -21.21 -2.71 14.13
C SER A 101 -19.73 -2.37 14.33
N VAL A 102 -19.14 -2.92 15.40
CA VAL A 102 -17.69 -2.86 15.61
C VAL A 102 -16.94 -3.42 14.39
N TYR A 103 -17.48 -4.45 13.74
CA TYR A 103 -16.87 -5.06 12.56
C TYR A 103 -16.86 -4.12 11.34
N THR A 104 -17.90 -3.32 11.17
CA THR A 104 -18.00 -2.32 10.10
C THR A 104 -16.95 -1.21 10.26
N ILE A 105 -16.67 -0.83 11.51
CA ILE A 105 -15.58 0.11 11.83
C ILE A 105 -14.23 -0.52 11.48
N TRP A 106 -14.01 -1.77 11.87
CA TRP A 106 -12.77 -2.50 11.59
C TRP A 106 -12.49 -2.67 10.10
N THR A 107 -13.49 -3.09 9.32
CA THR A 107 -13.34 -3.24 7.87
C THR A 107 -13.12 -1.91 7.18
N THR A 108 -13.82 -0.85 7.61
CA THR A 108 -13.55 0.51 7.12
C THR A 108 -12.09 0.93 7.39
N ALA A 109 -11.56 0.65 8.58
CA ALA A 109 -10.17 0.95 8.91
C ALA A 109 -9.17 0.17 8.04
N ILE A 110 -9.44 -1.11 7.76
CA ILE A 110 -8.66 -1.94 6.83
C ILE A 110 -8.73 -1.34 5.41
N GLY A 111 -9.93 -0.94 4.98
CA GLY A 111 -10.18 -0.26 3.71
C GLY A 111 -9.39 1.03 3.58
N CYS A 112 -9.37 1.90 4.60
CA CYS A 112 -8.58 3.13 4.55
C CYS A 112 -7.06 2.86 4.55
N SER A 113 -6.63 1.76 5.19
CA SER A 113 -5.21 1.43 5.37
C SER A 113 -4.62 0.58 4.23
N HIS A 114 -5.44 0.12 3.28
CA HIS A 114 -5.02 -0.83 2.24
C HIS A 114 -3.83 -0.34 1.39
N GLY A 115 -3.74 0.98 1.12
CA GLY A 115 -2.63 1.57 0.37
C GLY A 115 -1.30 1.50 1.13
N THR A 116 -1.34 1.79 2.44
CA THR A 116 -0.18 1.64 3.33
C THR A 116 0.21 0.18 3.47
N LEU A 117 -0.76 -0.71 3.66
CA LEU A 117 -0.54 -2.16 3.72
C LEU A 117 0.12 -2.69 2.44
N SER A 118 -0.36 -2.25 1.27
CA SER A 118 0.22 -2.63 -0.03
C SER A 118 1.69 -2.23 -0.15
N THR A 119 2.03 -1.03 0.34
CA THR A 119 3.42 -0.53 0.35
C THR A 119 4.31 -1.38 1.27
N VAL A 120 3.81 -1.73 2.47
CA VAL A 120 4.52 -2.59 3.41
C VAL A 120 4.75 -3.98 2.82
N VAL A 121 3.72 -4.59 2.23
CA VAL A 121 3.82 -5.90 1.57
C VAL A 121 4.82 -5.85 0.42
N LEU A 122 4.80 -4.81 -0.41
CA LEU A 122 5.77 -4.64 -1.50
C LEU A 122 7.21 -4.59 -0.98
N LEU A 123 7.44 -3.89 0.13
CA LEU A 123 8.75 -3.89 0.78
C LEU A 123 9.13 -5.30 1.29
N PHE A 124 8.24 -6.04 1.93
CA PHE A 124 8.59 -7.38 2.44
C PHE A 124 8.83 -8.41 1.32
N VAL A 125 8.04 -8.35 0.26
CA VAL A 125 8.03 -9.36 -0.80
C VAL A 125 9.18 -9.12 -1.80
N TYR A 126 9.54 -7.87 -2.08
CA TYR A 126 10.55 -7.55 -3.10
C TYR A 126 11.90 -7.10 -2.50
N ASP A 127 12.87 -8.02 -2.52
CA ASP A 127 14.27 -7.77 -2.13
C ASP A 127 14.88 -6.51 -2.74
N SER A 128 14.62 -6.27 -4.03
CA SER A 128 15.18 -5.13 -4.76
C SER A 128 14.72 -3.79 -4.17
N TYR A 129 13.49 -3.72 -3.69
CA TYR A 129 12.94 -2.52 -3.06
C TYR A 129 13.50 -2.33 -1.65
N ARG A 130 13.65 -3.42 -0.87
CA ARG A 130 14.30 -3.36 0.46
C ARG A 130 15.70 -2.79 0.38
N LYS A 131 16.52 -3.32 -0.53
CA LYS A 131 17.92 -2.89 -0.68
C LYS A 131 18.01 -1.40 -1.00
N ARG A 132 17.22 -0.93 -1.98
CA ARG A 132 17.17 0.49 -2.36
C ARG A 132 16.71 1.39 -1.21
N LEU A 133 15.71 0.94 -0.44
CA LEU A 133 15.24 1.69 0.72
C LEU A 133 16.34 1.82 1.78
N PHE A 134 17.01 0.72 2.13
CA PHE A 134 18.11 0.74 3.10
C PHE A 134 19.29 1.60 2.61
N ASP A 135 19.62 1.56 1.32
CA ASP A 135 20.68 2.39 0.75
C ASP A 135 20.32 3.88 0.81
N SER A 136 19.07 4.22 0.49
CA SER A 136 18.55 5.59 0.58
C SER A 136 18.57 6.11 2.03
N VAL A 137 18.12 5.28 2.98
CA VAL A 137 18.13 5.61 4.41
C VAL A 137 19.55 5.77 4.92
N LYS A 138 20.48 4.88 4.56
CA LYS A 138 21.90 5.00 4.91
C LYS A 138 22.51 6.29 4.37
N MET A 139 22.19 6.66 3.13
CA MET A 139 22.67 7.90 2.51
C MET A 139 22.15 9.13 3.26
N VAL A 140 20.86 9.16 3.62
CA VAL A 140 20.27 10.28 4.39
C VAL A 140 20.89 10.39 5.78
N ILE A 141 21.04 9.27 6.49
CA ILE A 141 21.68 9.25 7.82
C ILE A 141 23.15 9.66 7.73
N GLY A 142 23.87 9.19 6.72
CA GLY A 142 25.26 9.56 6.46
C GLY A 142 25.42 11.06 6.17
N ASN A 143 24.54 11.62 5.34
CA ASN A 143 24.53 13.05 5.02
C ASN A 143 24.21 13.92 6.23
N ARG A 144 23.28 13.49 7.11
CA ARG A 144 23.01 14.19 8.38
C ARG A 144 24.25 14.22 9.28
N LYS A 145 24.93 13.07 9.45
CA LYS A 145 26.17 13.00 10.26
C LYS A 145 27.29 13.87 9.66
N LYS A 146 27.42 13.93 8.34
CA LYS A 146 28.41 14.77 7.65
C LYS A 146 28.12 16.26 7.87
N ASN A 147 26.87 16.70 7.72
CA ASN A 147 26.48 18.10 7.96
C ASN A 147 26.69 18.53 9.41
N GLN A 148 26.42 17.65 10.39
CA GLN A 148 26.73 17.94 11.79
C GLN A 148 28.23 18.15 12.04
N ARG A 149 29.10 17.32 11.47
CA ARG A 149 30.56 17.50 11.63
C ARG A 149 31.04 18.83 11.04
N ILE A 150 30.55 19.21 9.86
CA ILE A 150 30.92 20.48 9.22
C ILE A 150 30.50 21.68 10.08
N SER A 151 29.30 21.64 10.65
CA SER A 151 28.80 22.70 11.54
C SER A 151 29.65 22.83 12.81
N VAL A 152 30.03 21.72 13.46
CA VAL A 152 30.88 21.74 14.66
C VAL A 152 32.28 22.26 14.35
N THR A 153 32.89 21.84 13.24
CA THR A 153 34.21 22.34 12.83
C THR A 153 34.17 23.83 12.46
N ALA A 154 33.11 24.31 11.80
CA ALA A 154 32.96 25.73 11.49
C ALA A 154 32.86 26.59 12.76
N ILE A 155 32.09 26.13 13.76
CA ILE A 155 31.95 26.82 15.05
C ILE A 155 33.29 26.87 15.80
N SER A 156 34.06 25.78 15.81
CA SER A 156 35.37 25.77 16.49
C SER A 156 36.36 26.73 15.82
N VAL A 157 36.41 26.77 14.48
CA VAL A 157 37.29 27.68 13.72
C VAL A 157 36.89 29.14 13.94
N MET A 158 35.58 29.46 13.93
CA MET A 158 35.10 30.82 14.22
C MET A 158 35.40 31.25 15.65
N SER A 159 35.34 30.34 16.62
CA SER A 159 35.71 30.64 18.02
C SER A 159 37.20 30.96 18.18
N GLN A 160 38.08 30.25 17.45
CA GLN A 160 39.53 30.49 17.49
C GLN A 160 39.93 31.80 16.82
N GLN A 161 39.26 32.23 15.74
CA GLN A 161 39.52 33.53 15.12
C GLN A 161 39.13 34.70 16.03
N LYS A 162 38.07 34.55 16.83
CA LYS A 162 37.60 35.62 17.74
C LYS A 162 38.54 35.83 18.95
N SER A 163 39.33 34.82 19.31
CA SER A 163 40.34 34.90 20.37
C SER A 163 41.67 35.53 19.95
N LYS A 164 41.89 35.75 18.64
CA LYS A 164 43.14 36.33 18.09
C LYS A 164 43.03 37.81 17.71
N LYS A 165 41.86 38.42 17.89
CA LYS A 165 41.63 39.86 17.77
C LYS A 165 41.48 40.45 19.17
#